data_AF-A0A9X5UGW1-F1
#
_entry.id   AF-A0A9X5UGW1-F1
#
_cell.length_a   1.000
_cell.length_b   1.000
_cell.length_c   1.000
_cell.angle_alpha   90.00
_cell.angle_beta   90.00
_cell.angle_gamma   90.00
#
_symmetry.space_group_name_H-M   'P 1'
#
loop_
_entity.id
_entity.type
_entity.pdbx_description
1 polymer ?
#
loop_
_entity_poly.entity_id
_entity_poly.type
_entity_poly.pdbx_seq_one_letter_code
_entity_poly.pdbx_strand_id
1 'polypeptide(L)'
;MVTWTFARDLLRDGVDAPSGEGDVQVWPAKLGGGPVSLEVSSPSGHALFELPRQKVVAFLERTYAAVPLDTESRHFDVEAFLSTLTGLGPEG
;
A
#
# COMPACT_ATOMS: atom_id res chain seq x y z
N MET A 1 -19.85 -5.71 0.23
CA MET A 1 -18.49 -5.61 0.80
C MET A 1 -17.66 -4.77 -0.15
N VAL A 2 -17.00 -3.72 0.32
CA VAL A 2 -16.11 -2.90 -0.51
C VAL A 2 -14.67 -3.29 -0.17
N THR A 3 -13.84 -3.46 -1.19
CA THR A 3 -12.43 -3.84 -1.06
C THR A 3 -11.58 -2.80 -1.75
N TRP A 4 -10.58 -2.28 -1.05
CA TRP A 4 -9.57 -1.37 -1.59
C TRP A 4 -8.23 -2.07 -1.69
N THR A 5 -7.46 -1.68 -2.71
CA THR A 5 -6.08 -2.11 -2.91
C THR A 5 -5.23 -0.86 -3.06
N PHE A 6 -4.11 -0.82 -2.34
CA PHE A 6 -3.15 0.28 -2.36
C PHE A 6 -1.76 -0.28 -2.04
N ALA A 7 -0.72 0.51 -2.30
CA ALA A 7 0.66 0.10 -2.09
C ALA A 7 0.94 -0.22 -0.60
N ARG A 8 1.66 -1.32 -0.35
CA ARG A 8 2.19 -1.63 0.99
C ARG A 8 3.09 -0.53 1.52
N ASP A 9 3.91 0.05 0.64
CA ASP A 9 4.87 1.09 1.00
C ASP A 9 4.18 2.40 1.37
N LEU A 10 3.03 2.71 0.76
CA LEU A 10 2.20 3.83 1.18
C LEU A 10 1.75 3.69 2.64
N LEU A 11 1.35 2.48 3.04
CA LEU A 11 0.96 2.22 4.43
C LEU A 11 2.16 2.29 5.39
N ARG A 12 3.34 1.80 4.97
CA ARG A 12 4.58 1.90 5.75
C ARG A 12 4.95 3.36 6.00
N ASP A 13 5.04 4.16 4.95
CA ASP A 13 5.48 5.55 5.05
C ASP A 13 4.44 6.38 5.84
N GLY A 14 3.15 6.08 5.63
CA GLY A 14 2.01 6.64 6.35
C GLY A 14 1.99 6.37 7.87
N VAL A 15 2.73 5.36 8.34
CA VAL A 15 2.89 5.13 9.78
C VAL A 15 3.73 6.24 10.41
N ASP A 16 4.70 6.80 9.71
CA ASP A 16 5.67 7.74 10.31
C ASP A 16 5.52 9.18 9.82
N ALA A 17 4.97 9.39 8.62
CA ALA A 17 4.73 10.71 8.06
C ALA A 17 3.47 10.74 7.17
N PRO A 18 2.80 11.90 7.02
CA PRO A 18 1.74 12.05 6.03
C PRO A 18 2.21 11.63 4.62
N SER A 19 1.50 10.69 4.03
CA SER A 19 1.84 10.03 2.76
C SER A 19 0.57 9.77 1.95
N GLY A 20 0.64 9.80 0.62
CA GLY A 20 -0.55 9.66 -0.22
C GLY A 20 -0.24 9.27 -1.66
N GLU A 21 -1.14 8.49 -2.25
CA GLU A 21 -1.10 8.12 -3.67
C GLU A 21 -2.52 8.04 -4.23
N GLY A 22 -2.80 8.84 -5.27
CA GLY A 22 -4.12 8.93 -5.87
C GLY A 22 -5.21 9.23 -4.84
N ASP A 23 -6.18 8.33 -4.75
CA ASP A 23 -7.35 8.45 -3.88
C ASP A 23 -7.11 8.03 -2.42
N VAL A 24 -5.89 7.63 -2.06
CA VAL A 24 -5.56 7.10 -0.72
C VAL A 24 -4.56 8.01 -0.01
N GLN A 25 -4.91 8.40 1.21
CA GLN A 25 -4.09 9.23 2.09
C GLN A 25 -3.89 8.53 3.44
N VAL A 26 -2.68 8.54 3.98
CA VAL A 26 -2.31 7.89 5.24
C VAL A 26 -1.45 8.83 6.08
N TRP A 27 -1.75 8.98 7.37
CA TRP A 27 -0.94 9.83 8.24
C TRP A 27 -0.98 9.38 9.71
N PRO A 28 0.09 9.63 10.49
CA PRO A 28 0.08 9.36 11.92
C PRO A 28 -0.74 10.41 12.67
N ALA A 29 -1.27 10.01 13.82
CA ALA A 29 -1.79 10.97 14.81
C ALA A 29 -0.72 12.00 15.20
N LYS A 30 -1.16 13.23 15.48
CA LYS A 30 -0.28 14.34 15.90
C LYS A 30 0.51 14.04 17.17
N LEU A 31 -0.06 13.24 18.08
CA LEU A 31 0.62 12.78 19.29
C LEU A 31 1.27 11.42 19.03
N GLY A 32 2.55 11.31 19.36
CA GLY A 32 3.31 10.08 19.17
C GLY A 32 2.63 8.86 19.80
N GLY A 33 2.59 7.74 19.07
CA GLY A 33 1.96 6.50 19.51
C GLY A 33 0.43 6.43 19.33
N GLY A 34 -0.21 7.50 18.82
CA GLY A 34 -1.63 7.47 18.45
C GLY A 34 -1.93 6.61 17.21
N PRO A 35 -3.21 6.51 16.79
CA PRO A 35 -3.62 5.72 15.63
C PRO A 35 -3.01 6.24 14.33
N VAL A 36 -3.03 5.40 13.30
CA VAL A 36 -2.76 5.79 11.91
C VAL A 36 -4.10 6.05 11.25
N SER A 37 -4.27 7.24 10.69
CA SER A 37 -5.45 7.59 9.90
C SER A 37 -5.25 7.13 8.46
N LEU A 38 -6.28 6.53 7.87
CA LEU A 38 -6.37 6.14 6.47
C LEU A 38 -7.64 6.75 5.89
N GLU A 39 -7.50 7.61 4.89
CA GLU A 39 -8.61 8.14 4.12
C GLU A 39 -8.59 7.59 2.71
N VAL A 40 -9.76 7.15 2.24
CA VAL A 40 -9.96 6.71 0.87
C VAL A 40 -11.09 7.50 0.25
N SER A 41 -10.78 8.17 -0.86
CA SER A 41 -11.71 9.01 -1.60
C SER A 41 -12.22 8.32 -2.86
N SER A 42 -13.39 8.76 -3.32
CA SER A 42 -13.96 8.40 -4.62
C SER A 42 -14.89 9.52 -5.06
N PRO A 43 -15.31 9.58 -6.33
CA PRO A 43 -16.24 10.62 -6.80
C PRO A 43 -17.56 10.68 -6.02
N SER A 44 -17.98 9.57 -5.41
CA SER A 44 -19.22 9.46 -4.64
C SER A 44 -19.06 9.75 -3.14
N GLY A 45 -17.85 10.00 -2.65
CA GLY A 45 -17.56 10.31 -1.25
C GLY A 45 -16.20 9.81 -0.76
N HIS A 46 -15.88 10.15 0.50
CA HIS A 46 -14.66 9.74 1.20
C HIS A 46 -14.99 8.93 2.46
N ALA A 47 -14.07 8.04 2.84
CA ALA A 47 -14.14 7.22 4.04
C ALA A 47 -12.86 7.40 4.86
N LEU A 48 -13.00 7.76 6.14
CA LEU A 48 -11.90 7.92 7.08
C LEU A 48 -11.91 6.77 8.09
N PHE A 49 -10.74 6.14 8.25
CA PHE A 49 -10.51 5.05 9.18
C PHE A 49 -9.40 5.43 10.17
N GLU A 50 -9.58 5.08 11.45
CA GLU A 50 -8.52 5.12 12.44
C GLU A 50 -8.06 3.70 12.75
N LEU A 51 -6.79 3.41 12.45
CA LEU A 51 -6.19 2.10 12.58
C LEU A 51 -5.27 2.07 13.81
N PRO A 52 -5.35 1.06 14.68
CA PRO A 52 -4.41 0.93 15.78
C PRO A 52 -2.98 0.75 15.25
N ARG A 53 -2.10 1.72 15.54
CA ARG A 53 -0.71 1.75 15.04
C ARG A 53 0.01 0.41 15.21
N GLN A 54 -0.07 -0.18 16.40
CA GLN A 54 0.59 -1.46 16.69
C GLN A 54 0.11 -2.60 15.78
N LYS A 55 -1.18 -2.61 15.40
CA LYS A 55 -1.71 -3.62 14.48
C LYS A 55 -1.23 -3.40 13.05
N VAL A 56 -1.11 -2.14 12.62
CA VAL A 56 -0.57 -1.78 11.30
C VAL A 56 0.90 -2.17 11.21
N VAL A 57 1.72 -1.81 12.21
CA VAL A 57 3.14 -2.17 12.28
C VAL A 57 3.31 -3.69 12.26
N ALA A 58 2.61 -4.42 13.14
CA ALA A 58 2.69 -5.88 13.17
C ALA A 58 2.20 -6.55 11.87
N PHE A 59 1.26 -5.93 11.16
CA PHE A 59 0.86 -6.39 9.84
C PHE A 59 1.98 -6.20 8.81
N LEU A 60 2.56 -5.00 8.74
CA LEU A 60 3.68 -4.70 7.84
C LEU A 60 4.87 -5.63 8.08
N GLU A 61 5.27 -5.83 9.34
CA GLU A 61 6.33 -6.76 9.73
C GLU A 61 6.10 -8.17 9.17
N ARG A 62 4.87 -8.71 9.29
CA ARG A 62 4.53 -10.02 8.73
C ARG A 62 4.64 -10.04 7.21
N THR A 63 4.22 -8.96 6.52
CA THR A 63 4.34 -8.91 5.06
C THR A 63 5.79 -8.83 4.61
N TYR A 64 6.65 -8.08 5.32
CA TYR A 64 8.08 -7.98 4.98
C TYR A 64 8.86 -9.23 5.36
N ALA A 65 8.42 -9.99 6.37
CA ALA A 65 8.96 -11.32 6.64
C ALA A 65 8.64 -12.32 5.50
N ALA A 66 7.48 -12.19 4.87
CA ALA A 66 7.07 -13.05 3.75
C ALA A 66 7.70 -12.64 2.41
N VAL A 67 7.70 -11.34 2.12
CA VAL A 67 8.34 -10.74 0.93
C VAL A 67 9.10 -9.50 1.41
N PRO A 68 10.43 -9.62 1.63
CA PRO A 68 11.27 -8.51 2.01
C PRO A 68 11.16 -7.32 1.05
N LEU A 69 11.48 -6.15 1.55
CA LEU A 69 11.53 -4.94 0.72
C LEU A 69 12.48 -5.15 -0.47
N ASP A 70 12.12 -4.61 -1.63
CA ASP A 70 12.88 -4.65 -2.87
C ASP A 70 13.13 -6.07 -3.41
N THR A 71 12.32 -7.03 -2.96
CA THR A 71 12.36 -8.43 -3.45
C THR A 71 11.07 -8.85 -4.13
N GLU A 72 10.10 -7.94 -4.26
CA GLU A 72 8.80 -8.17 -4.89
C GLU A 72 8.94 -8.72 -6.32
N SER A 73 9.89 -8.20 -7.10
CA SER A 73 10.16 -8.66 -8.47
C SER A 73 10.61 -10.12 -8.56
N ARG A 74 11.07 -10.73 -7.47
CA ARG A 74 11.38 -12.18 -7.42
C ARG A 74 10.13 -13.04 -7.37
N HIS A 75 9.01 -12.47 -6.92
CA HIS A 75 7.73 -13.15 -6.79
C HIS A 75 6.77 -12.84 -7.94
N PHE A 76 7.07 -11.81 -8.73
CA PHE A 76 6.29 -11.44 -9.90
C PHE A 76 7.20 -10.83 -10.98
N ASP A 77 7.24 -11.47 -12.14
CA ASP A 77 7.98 -10.97 -13.30
C ASP A 77 7.17 -9.85 -13.98
N VAL A 78 7.47 -8.61 -13.55
CA VAL A 78 6.82 -7.40 -14.05
C VAL A 78 7.07 -7.24 -15.55
N GLU A 79 8.27 -7.54 -16.03
CA GLU A 79 8.64 -7.37 -17.45
C GLU A 79 7.86 -8.34 -18.33
N ALA A 80 7.79 -9.62 -17.94
CA ALA A 80 6.99 -10.60 -18.67
C ALA A 80 5.49 -10.23 -18.72
N PHE A 81 4.95 -9.67 -17.64
CA PHE A 81 3.58 -9.19 -17.61
C PHE A 81 3.37 -7.97 -18.53
N LEU A 82 4.26 -6.98 -18.48
CA LEU A 82 4.18 -5.78 -19.33
C LEU A 82 4.32 -6.12 -20.82
N SER A 83 5.20 -7.04 -21.19
CA SER A 83 5.31 -7.59 -22.55
C SER A 83 3.98 -8.19 -23.02
N THR A 84 3.25 -8.88 -22.14
CA THR A 84 1.94 -9.47 -22.47
C THR A 84 0.88 -8.39 -22.73
N LEU A 85 0.89 -7.29 -21.96
CA LEU A 85 -0.08 -6.20 -22.13
C LEU A 85 0.18 -5.33 -23.35
N THR A 86 1.44 -5.16 -23.72
CA THR A 86 1.86 -4.27 -24.82
C THR A 86 1.95 -4.99 -26.18
N GLY A 87 1.79 -6.31 -26.20
CA GLY A 87 1.99 -7.12 -27.41
C GLY A 87 3.45 -7.28 -27.82
N LEU A 88 4.39 -6.76 -27.03
CA LEU A 88 5.84 -6.99 -27.14
C LEU A 88 6.22 -8.32 -26.46
N GLY A 89 5.47 -9.39 -26.78
CA GLY A 89 5.89 -10.73 -26.41
C GLY A 89 7.28 -11.02 -26.98
N PRO A 90 8.07 -11.93 -26.38
CA PRO A 90 9.36 -12.30 -26.95
C PRO A 90 9.10 -12.90 -28.34
N GLU A 91 9.46 -12.13 -29.36
CA GLU A 91 9.64 -12.46 -30.79
C GLU A 91 9.11 -13.85 -31.20
N GLY A 92 7.98 -13.85 -31.90
CA GLY A 92 7.62 -14.86 -32.87
C GLY A 92 7.45 -14.19 -34.23
#